data_AF-G8R1F4-F1
#
_entry.id   AF-G8R1F4-F1
#
_cell.length_a   1.000
_cell.length_b   1.000
_cell.length_c   1.000
_cell.angle_alpha   90.00
_cell.angle_beta   90.00
_cell.angle_gamma   90.00
#
_symmetry.space_group_name_H-M   'P 1'
#
loop_
_entity.id
_entity.type
_entity.pdbx_description
1 polymer ?
#
loop_
_entity_poly.entity_id
_entity_poly.type
_entity_poly.pdbx_seq_one_letter_code
_entity_poly.pdbx_strand_id
1 'polypeptide(L)'
;MKKLLLLPLILIFFAACEEDDPILLTNRYIKAADVFTLPAINYDPDGSPPDIRIDLKRRSSNFWEFSTYTEVNAGSLPTITIFPAEILMTDEVYEIRIVDEDLNLPDDEEIFFWTFQGYDEGENGEYTFWNNGKHIMSLQYNEK
;
A
#
# COMPACT_ATOMS: atom_id res chain seq x y z
N MET A 1 -36.96 7.47 -67.51
CA MET A 1 -36.10 6.77 -66.54
C MET A 1 -36.54 7.17 -65.14
N LYS A 2 -37.21 6.28 -64.41
CA LYS A 2 -37.75 6.53 -63.06
C LYS A 2 -36.61 6.34 -62.04
N LYS A 3 -36.28 7.36 -61.26
CA LYS A 3 -35.30 7.25 -60.16
C LYS A 3 -36.05 6.79 -58.92
N LEU A 4 -35.70 5.59 -58.44
CA LEU A 4 -36.18 5.02 -57.18
C LEU A 4 -35.59 5.84 -56.02
N LEU A 5 -36.47 6.26 -55.11
CA LEU A 5 -36.12 6.69 -53.76
C LEU A 5 -35.72 5.47 -52.93
N LEU A 6 -34.60 5.57 -52.21
CA LEU A 6 -34.22 4.65 -51.14
C LEU A 6 -33.96 5.50 -49.88
N LEU A 7 -34.82 5.34 -48.88
CA LEU A 7 -34.65 5.87 -47.53
C LEU A 7 -33.40 5.26 -46.87
N PRO A 8 -32.65 6.01 -46.06
CA PRO A 8 -31.79 5.40 -45.06
C PRO A 8 -32.59 5.03 -43.81
N LEU A 9 -32.46 3.77 -43.44
CA LEU A 9 -32.96 3.11 -42.25
C LEU A 9 -32.43 3.82 -40.99
N ILE A 10 -33.32 4.28 -40.12
CA ILE A 10 -32.98 4.80 -38.79
C ILE A 10 -32.50 3.62 -37.94
N LEU A 11 -31.18 3.53 -37.73
CA LEU A 11 -30.57 2.67 -36.72
C LEU A 11 -30.82 3.27 -35.34
N ILE A 12 -31.83 2.74 -34.66
CA ILE A 12 -32.04 2.96 -33.23
C ILE A 12 -30.94 2.19 -32.51
N PHE A 13 -29.89 2.89 -32.11
CA PHE A 13 -28.96 2.38 -31.10
C PHE A 13 -29.73 2.30 -29.78
N PHE A 14 -30.04 1.08 -29.37
CA PHE A 14 -30.41 0.80 -27.98
C PHE A 14 -29.19 1.19 -27.13
N ALA A 15 -29.29 2.33 -26.43
CA ALA A 15 -28.48 2.59 -25.26
C ALA A 15 -28.86 1.52 -24.23
N ALA A 16 -28.12 0.41 -24.21
CA ALA A 16 -28.07 -0.43 -23.05
C ALA A 16 -27.48 0.43 -21.94
N CYS A 17 -28.32 0.88 -21.01
CA CYS A 17 -27.85 1.20 -19.67
C CYS A 17 -27.34 -0.14 -19.14
N GLU A 18 -26.03 -0.36 -19.24
CA GLU A 18 -25.35 -1.29 -18.36
C GLU A 18 -25.74 -0.82 -16.95
N GLU A 19 -26.49 -1.64 -16.22
CA GLU A 19 -26.70 -1.38 -14.80
C GLU A 19 -25.29 -1.36 -14.20
N ASP A 20 -24.85 -0.16 -13.78
CA ASP A 20 -23.64 -0.03 -12.97
C ASP A 20 -23.91 -0.87 -11.71
N ASP A 21 -23.38 -2.10 -11.70
CA ASP A 21 -23.32 -2.89 -10.48
C ASP A 21 -22.68 -1.99 -9.43
N PRO A 22 -23.35 -1.73 -8.28
CA PRO A 22 -22.78 -0.88 -7.26
C PRO A 22 -21.47 -1.52 -6.84
N ILE A 23 -20.36 -0.83 -7.09
CA ILE A 23 -19.06 -1.27 -6.59
C ILE A 23 -19.21 -1.32 -5.07
N LEU A 24 -19.28 -2.53 -4.53
CA LEU A 24 -19.41 -2.78 -3.10
C LEU A 24 -18.03 -2.50 -2.50
N LEU A 25 -17.81 -1.21 -2.22
CA LEU A 25 -16.60 -0.74 -1.59
C LEU A 25 -16.64 -1.13 -0.11
N THR A 26 -15.97 -2.23 0.28
CA THR A 26 -15.78 -2.62 1.68
C THR A 26 -14.70 -1.75 2.32
N ASN A 27 -14.85 -1.44 3.62
CA ASN A 27 -13.84 -0.66 4.33
C ASN A 27 -12.64 -1.55 4.61
N ARG A 28 -11.43 -1.02 4.39
CA ARG A 28 -10.17 -1.74 4.61
C ARG A 28 -9.44 -1.17 5.81
N TYR A 29 -9.11 -2.03 6.76
CA TYR A 29 -8.44 -1.65 8.01
C TYR A 29 -7.07 -2.29 8.12
N ILE A 30 -6.02 -1.47 8.17
CA ILE A 30 -4.64 -1.92 8.40
C ILE A 30 -4.41 -2.17 9.88
N LYS A 31 -3.64 -3.22 10.19
CA LYS A 31 -3.17 -3.47 11.58
C LYS A 31 -1.72 -3.93 11.69
N ALA A 32 -1.16 -4.55 10.66
CA ALA A 32 0.16 -5.16 10.73
C ALA A 32 0.93 -4.98 9.42
N ALA A 33 2.25 -5.06 9.51
CA ALA A 33 3.14 -5.13 8.37
C ALA A 33 4.11 -6.30 8.56
N ASP A 34 4.27 -7.12 7.53
CA ASP A 34 5.25 -8.19 7.46
C ASP A 34 6.42 -7.71 6.61
N VAL A 35 7.64 -7.71 7.16
CA VAL A 35 8.86 -7.37 6.43
C VAL A 35 9.58 -8.65 6.08
N PHE A 36 9.71 -8.96 4.80
CA PHE A 36 10.26 -10.22 4.30
C PHE A 36 11.73 -10.14 3.94
N THR A 37 12.14 -9.03 3.32
CA THR A 37 13.52 -8.83 2.88
C THR A 37 13.86 -7.37 2.96
N LEU A 38 15.08 -7.06 3.39
CA LEU A 38 15.64 -5.71 3.31
C LEU A 38 16.72 -5.64 2.22
N PRO A 39 16.99 -4.46 1.65
CA PRO A 39 18.18 -4.22 0.83
C PRO A 39 19.47 -4.73 1.51
N ALA A 40 20.47 -5.14 0.74
CA ALA A 40 21.74 -5.60 1.31
C ALA A 40 22.66 -4.40 1.56
N ILE A 41 22.37 -3.63 2.61
CA ILE A 41 23.20 -2.52 3.10
C ILE A 41 23.50 -2.74 4.58
N ASN A 42 24.55 -2.08 5.08
CA ASN A 42 24.86 -2.10 6.50
C ASN A 42 24.10 -0.94 7.15
N TYR A 43 23.13 -1.26 8.00
CA TYR A 43 22.23 -0.30 8.63
C TYR A 43 22.88 0.28 9.88
N ASP A 44 23.34 -0.60 10.78
CA ASP A 44 24.03 -0.16 11.98
C ASP A 44 25.56 -0.04 11.79
N PRO A 45 26.19 1.04 12.30
CA PRO A 45 27.64 1.22 12.24
C PRO A 45 28.44 0.13 12.95
N ASP A 46 27.87 -0.56 13.93
CA ASP A 46 28.50 -1.64 14.69
C ASP A 46 28.22 -3.03 14.10
N GLY A 47 27.40 -3.10 13.05
CA GLY A 47 27.01 -4.33 12.35
C GLY A 47 25.92 -5.13 13.07
N SER A 48 25.18 -4.54 14.01
CA SER A 48 23.95 -5.15 14.51
C SER A 48 22.86 -5.24 13.42
N PRO A 49 21.86 -6.10 13.62
CA PRO A 49 20.64 -6.06 12.82
C PRO A 49 19.81 -4.81 13.14
N PRO A 50 19.11 -4.24 12.14
CA PRO A 50 18.34 -3.02 12.31
C PRO A 50 17.17 -3.17 13.29
N ASP A 51 16.78 -2.05 13.90
CA ASP A 51 15.58 -1.86 14.71
C ASP A 51 14.42 -1.40 13.81
N ILE A 52 13.55 -2.32 13.41
CA ILE A 52 12.58 -2.09 12.33
C ILE A 52 11.31 -1.40 12.83
N ARG A 53 11.00 -0.22 12.29
CA ARG A 53 9.69 0.46 12.44
C ARG A 53 9.09 0.77 11.07
N ILE A 54 7.77 0.63 10.94
CA ILE A 54 7.04 1.01 9.72
C ILE A 54 6.28 2.30 9.97
N ASP A 55 6.54 3.30 9.14
CA ASP A 55 5.80 4.56 9.17
C ASP A 55 4.89 4.67 7.94
N LEU A 56 3.68 5.14 8.17
CA LEU A 56 2.64 5.33 7.17
C LEU A 56 2.06 6.75 7.30
N LYS A 57 1.83 7.40 6.16
CA LYS A 57 1.05 8.64 6.10
C LYS A 57 0.25 8.73 4.83
N ARG A 58 -0.78 9.56 4.86
CA ARG A 58 -1.40 10.09 3.65
C ARG A 58 -0.44 11.04 2.98
N ARG A 59 -0.40 11.01 1.64
CA ARG A 59 0.43 11.92 0.84
C ARG A 59 0.05 13.39 1.02
N SER A 60 -1.20 13.66 1.41
CA SER A 60 -1.72 14.98 1.77
C SER A 60 -1.22 15.49 3.14
N SER A 61 -0.62 14.61 3.96
CA SER A 61 -0.05 14.95 5.27
C SER A 61 1.42 15.36 5.17
N ASN A 62 1.79 16.33 6.01
CA ASN A 62 3.18 16.80 6.15
C ASN A 62 3.97 16.03 7.23
N PHE A 63 3.35 15.08 7.92
CA PHE A 63 3.98 14.30 8.99
C PHE A 63 3.60 12.81 8.88
N TRP A 64 4.46 11.94 9.42
CA TRP A 64 4.18 10.51 9.55
C TRP A 64 3.07 10.30 10.58
N GLU A 65 1.90 9.85 10.13
CA GLU A 65 0.69 9.82 10.95
C GLU A 65 0.62 8.58 11.85
N PHE A 66 1.10 7.46 11.32
CA PHE A 66 1.01 6.16 11.96
C PHE A 66 2.37 5.49 11.93
N SER A 67 2.76 4.94 13.07
CA SER A 67 3.96 4.13 13.19
C SER A 67 3.61 2.82 13.90
N THR A 68 4.28 1.75 13.52
CA THR A 68 4.20 0.49 14.27
C THR A 68 5.02 0.58 15.56
N TYR A 69 4.92 -0.45 16.40
CA TYR A 69 5.97 -0.69 17.40
C TYR A 69 7.29 -1.01 16.69
N THR A 70 8.40 -0.70 17.35
CA THR A 70 9.73 -1.02 16.84
C THR A 70 10.07 -2.46 17.17
N GLU A 71 10.44 -3.25 16.16
CA GLU A 71 11.00 -4.59 16.34
C GLU A 71 12.51 -4.47 16.52
N VAL A 72 12.95 -4.65 17.77
CA VAL A 72 14.33 -4.41 18.17
C VAL A 72 15.22 -5.57 17.74
N ASN A 73 16.35 -5.25 17.10
CA ASN A 73 17.37 -6.17 16.62
C ASN A 73 16.76 -7.27 15.76
N ALA A 74 16.18 -6.89 14.62
CA ALA A 74 15.52 -7.79 13.69
C ALA A 74 16.54 -8.71 12.97
N GLY A 75 17.14 -9.64 13.73
CA GLY A 75 18.25 -10.50 13.33
C GLY A 75 17.89 -11.59 12.32
N SER A 76 16.60 -11.76 12.02
CA SER A 76 16.11 -12.65 10.99
C SER A 76 14.80 -12.13 10.39
N LEU A 77 14.71 -12.20 9.06
CA LEU A 77 13.47 -11.94 8.32
C LEU A 77 12.86 -13.28 7.83
N PRO A 78 11.54 -13.40 7.69
CA PRO A 78 10.56 -12.33 7.87
C PRO A 78 10.33 -11.95 9.34
N THR A 79 9.95 -10.70 9.57
CA THR A 79 9.45 -10.22 10.85
C THR A 79 8.11 -9.52 10.69
N ILE A 80 7.32 -9.46 11.75
CA ILE A 80 6.02 -8.79 11.78
C ILE A 80 6.05 -7.65 12.78
N THR A 81 5.49 -6.50 12.39
CA THR A 81 5.28 -5.39 13.30
C THR A 81 3.85 -4.85 13.22
N ILE A 82 3.38 -4.26 14.32
CA ILE A 82 1.96 -3.99 14.57
C ILE A 82 1.74 -2.51 14.81
N PHE A 83 0.73 -1.94 14.15
CA PHE A 83 0.26 -0.58 14.45
C PHE A 83 -0.48 -0.55 15.79
N PRO A 84 -0.29 0.47 16.65
CA PRO A 84 -0.99 0.59 17.92
C PRO A 84 -2.52 0.60 17.77
N ALA A 85 -3.03 1.17 16.68
CA ALA A 85 -4.45 1.24 16.35
C ALA A 85 -4.74 0.62 14.96
N GLU A 86 -5.99 0.25 14.71
CA GLU A 86 -6.44 -0.06 13.34
C GLU A 86 -6.55 1.25 12.54
N ILE A 87 -6.10 1.23 11.28
CA ILE A 87 -6.09 2.41 10.41
C ILE A 87 -7.07 2.17 9.27
N LEU A 88 -8.09 3.02 9.15
CA LEU A 88 -9.01 3.00 8.02
C LEU A 88 -8.30 3.56 6.78
N MET A 89 -8.21 2.76 5.72
CA MET A 89 -7.74 3.23 4.43
C MET A 89 -8.84 4.04 3.72
N THR A 90 -8.42 5.10 3.06
CA THR A 90 -9.26 5.99 2.26
C THR A 90 -8.86 5.90 0.79
N ASP A 91 -9.56 6.61 -0.09
CA ASP A 91 -9.23 6.76 -1.51
C ASP A 91 -8.01 7.68 -1.78
N GLU A 92 -7.27 8.05 -0.73
CA GLU A 92 -6.04 8.82 -0.86
C GLU A 92 -4.84 7.96 -1.25
N VAL A 93 -3.81 8.62 -1.80
CA VAL A 93 -2.48 8.02 -1.96
C VAL A 93 -1.77 8.06 -0.63
N TYR A 94 -1.18 6.94 -0.25
CA TYR A 94 -0.36 6.79 0.95
C TYR A 94 1.11 6.69 0.59
N GLU A 95 1.94 7.10 1.54
CA GLU A 95 3.38 6.90 1.55
C GLU A 95 3.70 5.98 2.73
N ILE A 96 4.55 4.99 2.49
CA ILE A 96 4.99 4.03 3.50
C ILE A 96 6.49 3.88 3.46
N ARG A 97 7.11 3.73 4.63
CA ARG A 97 8.55 3.48 4.74
C ARG A 97 8.88 2.45 5.80
N ILE A 98 9.99 1.75 5.58
CA ILE A 98 10.70 0.99 6.60
C ILE A 98 11.81 1.91 7.10
N VAL A 99 11.91 2.08 8.41
CA VAL A 99 13.01 2.81 9.06
C VAL A 99 13.76 1.92 10.03
N ASP A 100 15.04 2.22 10.18
CA ASP A 100 15.87 1.79 11.28
C ASP A 100 15.80 2.84 12.40
N GLU A 101 15.16 2.50 13.52
CA GLU A 101 15.05 3.38 14.69
C GLU A 101 16.10 3.01 15.74
N ASP A 102 17.32 3.53 15.60
CA ASP A 102 18.33 3.42 16.66
C ASP A 102 18.05 4.47 17.75
N LEU A 103 17.60 4.00 18.91
CA LEU A 103 17.31 4.84 20.08
C LEU A 103 18.51 5.67 20.57
N ASN A 104 19.73 5.33 20.15
CA ASN A 104 20.96 6.04 20.52
C ASN A 104 21.42 7.05 19.48
N LEU A 105 20.80 7.07 18.30
CA LEU A 105 21.09 8.03 17.24
C LEU A 105 19.96 9.06 17.13
N PRO A 106 20.28 10.31 16.77
CA PRO A 106 19.28 11.36 16.64
C PRO A 106 18.42 11.24 15.38
N ASP A 107 18.85 10.45 14.40
CA ASP A 107 18.25 10.36 13.08
C ASP A 107 17.88 8.90 12.75
N ASP A 108 16.60 8.67 12.42
CA ASP A 108 16.12 7.39 11.88
C ASP A 108 16.62 7.22 10.43
N GLU A 109 17.15 6.04 10.08
CA GLU A 109 17.59 5.76 8.70
C GLU A 109 16.44 5.16 7.87
N GLU A 110 16.15 5.75 6.70
CA GLU A 110 15.16 5.20 5.77
C GLU A 110 15.75 4.04 4.96
N ILE A 111 15.17 2.86 5.13
CA ILE A 111 15.59 1.63 4.44
C ILE A 111 14.84 1.44 3.11
N PHE A 112 13.55 1.74 3.12
CA PHE A 112 12.65 1.53 1.99
C PHE A 112 11.55 2.57 1.99
N PHE A 113 11.12 2.98 0.79
CA PHE A 113 10.02 3.92 0.59
C PHE A 113 9.15 3.45 -0.59
N TRP A 114 7.83 3.60 -0.43
CA TRP A 114 6.87 3.36 -1.49
C TRP A 114 5.66 4.27 -1.40
N THR A 115 4.96 4.43 -2.53
CA THR A 115 3.67 5.11 -2.59
C THR A 115 2.64 4.18 -3.21
N PHE A 116 1.44 4.11 -2.64
CA PHE A 116 0.37 3.25 -3.14
C PHE A 116 -0.98 3.92 -2.91
N GLN A 117 -1.96 3.59 -3.75
CA GLN A 117 -3.33 4.01 -3.57
C GLN A 117 -4.02 3.06 -2.57
N GLY A 118 -4.53 3.59 -1.46
CA GLY A 118 -4.97 2.80 -0.31
C GLY A 118 -6.29 2.04 -0.47
N TYR A 119 -7.05 2.25 -1.54
CA TYR A 119 -8.36 1.66 -1.78
C TYR A 119 -8.42 0.80 -3.06
N ASP A 120 -7.77 1.26 -4.12
CA ASP A 120 -7.73 0.73 -5.49
C ASP A 120 -6.63 -0.33 -5.65
N GLU A 121 -5.55 -0.25 -4.87
CA GLU A 121 -4.50 -1.28 -4.84
C GLU A 121 -4.74 -2.29 -3.72
N GLY A 122 -3.90 -3.33 -3.62
CA GLY A 122 -4.03 -4.36 -2.58
C GLY A 122 -5.01 -5.47 -2.96
N GLU A 123 -4.60 -6.71 -2.71
CA GLU A 123 -5.36 -7.90 -3.06
C GLU A 123 -5.20 -8.95 -1.96
N ASN A 124 -6.21 -9.82 -1.80
CA ASN A 124 -6.15 -10.95 -0.87
C ASN A 124 -5.84 -10.56 0.60
N GLY A 125 -6.22 -9.36 1.02
CA GLY A 125 -6.01 -8.89 2.40
C GLY A 125 -4.64 -8.26 2.64
N GLU A 126 -3.85 -7.96 1.61
CA GLU A 126 -2.58 -7.26 1.77
C GLU A 126 -2.23 -6.28 0.65
N TYR A 127 -1.43 -5.26 0.98
CA TYR A 127 -0.68 -4.45 0.00
C TYR A 127 0.76 -4.96 -0.05
N THR A 128 1.17 -5.49 -1.21
CA THR A 128 2.48 -6.14 -1.36
C THR A 128 3.48 -5.21 -2.05
N PHE A 129 4.64 -5.00 -1.44
CA PHE A 129 5.68 -4.09 -1.92
C PHE A 129 6.92 -4.84 -2.40
N TRP A 130 7.34 -4.57 -3.63
CA TRP A 130 8.44 -5.26 -4.29
C TRP A 130 9.55 -4.30 -4.70
N ASN A 131 10.81 -4.72 -4.56
CA ASN A 131 11.97 -3.98 -5.06
C ASN A 131 12.95 -4.94 -5.75
N ASN A 132 13.29 -4.66 -7.01
CA ASN A 132 14.19 -5.48 -7.82
C ASN A 132 13.84 -6.98 -7.83
N GLY A 133 12.53 -7.30 -7.90
CA GLY A 133 12.03 -8.68 -7.92
C GLY A 133 12.06 -9.40 -6.56
N LYS A 134 12.41 -8.69 -5.47
CA LYS A 134 12.34 -9.21 -4.10
C LYS A 134 11.09 -8.67 -3.40
N HIS A 135 10.42 -9.55 -2.67
CA HIS A 135 9.32 -9.16 -1.80
C HIS A 135 9.91 -8.48 -0.56
N ILE A 136 9.62 -7.19 -0.39
CA ILE A 136 10.16 -6.38 0.70
C ILE A 136 9.21 -6.44 1.90
N MET A 137 7.94 -6.12 1.69
CA MET A 137 6.97 -5.98 2.77
C MET A 137 5.54 -6.23 2.28
N SER A 138 4.69 -6.78 3.15
CA SER A 138 3.23 -6.77 3.01
C SER A 138 2.60 -5.91 4.11
N LEU A 139 1.62 -5.08 3.77
CA LEU A 139 0.77 -4.37 4.73
C LEU A 139 -0.58 -5.10 4.82
N GLN A 140 -0.86 -5.71 5.96
CA GLN A 140 -2.04 -6.56 6.18
C GLN A 140 -3.29 -5.72 6.47
N TYR A 141 -4.38 -6.01 5.76
CA TYR A 141 -5.67 -5.37 5.92
C TYR A 141 -6.81 -6.37 6.07
N ASN A 142 -7.83 -5.98 6.84
CA ASN A 142 -9.10 -6.71 6.95
C ASN A 142 -10.24 -5.89 6.36
N GLU A 143 -11.18 -6.56 5.70
CA GLU A 143 -12.42 -5.97 5.22
C GLU A 143 -13.53 -6.10 6.27
N LYS A 144 -14.21 -4.99 6.59
CA LYS A 144 -15.30 -4.95 7.57
C LYS A 144 -16.46 -4.07 7.10
#